data_AF-A0A3P5YGM3-F1
#
_entry.id   AF-A0A3P5YGM3-F1
#
_cell.length_a   1.000
_cell.length_b   1.000
_cell.length_c   1.000
_cell.angle_alpha   90.00
_cell.angle_beta   90.00
_cell.angle_gamma   90.00
#
_symmetry.space_group_name_H-M   'P 1'
#
loop_
_entity.id
_entity.type
_entity.pdbx_description
1 polymer ?
#
loop_
_entity_poly.entity_id
_entity_poly.type
_entity_poly.pdbx_seq_one_letter_code
_entity_poly.pdbx_strand_id
1 'polypeptide(L)'
;MFTKGLLEVFGEVMDHHPDHYRFYFPFNLDKKHWVGLCVDASSLIITVFDCNTSLRSEASMCSKLKPISEMFPYLMKQDGLRISKSQLIPMVVERAKTVPRNIISAYPTELIWV
;
A
#
# COMPACT_ATOMS: atom_id res chain seq x y z
N MET A 1 3.34 -17.99 8.24
CA MET A 1 1.88 -18.12 8.45
C MET A 1 1.42 -16.88 9.18
N PHE A 2 0.39 -16.19 8.68
CA PHE A 2 -0.15 -14.99 9.34
C PHE A 2 -0.92 -15.36 10.62
N THR A 3 -0.96 -14.44 11.59
CA THR A 3 -1.66 -14.65 12.87
C THR A 3 -3.17 -14.69 12.64
N LYS A 4 -3.90 -15.42 13.49
CA LYS A 4 -5.36 -15.51 13.39
C LYS A 4 -6.03 -14.14 13.48
N GLY A 5 -5.59 -13.29 14.41
CA GLY A 5 -6.14 -11.93 14.55
C GLY A 5 -5.91 -11.04 13.33
N LEU A 6 -4.81 -11.20 12.60
CA LEU A 6 -4.61 -10.46 11.34
C LEU A 6 -5.59 -10.94 10.26
N LEU A 7 -5.82 -12.25 10.16
CA LEU A 7 -6.79 -12.81 9.21
C LEU A 7 -8.21 -12.40 9.57
N GLU A 8 -8.57 -12.38 10.86
CA GLU A 8 -9.90 -11.93 11.31
C GLU A 8 -10.17 -10.48 10.90
N VAL A 9 -9.23 -9.57 11.20
CA VAL A 9 -9.34 -8.16 10.80
C VAL A 9 -9.37 -8.01 9.28
N PHE A 10 -8.59 -8.81 8.56
CA PHE A 10 -8.53 -8.73 7.10
C PHE A 10 -9.82 -9.25 6.46
N GLY A 11 -10.31 -10.42 6.88
CA GLY A 11 -11.55 -11.04 6.39
C GLY A 11 -12.79 -10.20 6.70
N GLU A 12 -12.87 -9.58 7.88
CA GLU A 12 -13.95 -8.62 8.21
C GLU A 12 -14.03 -7.48 7.17
N VAL A 13 -12.88 -6.95 6.75
CA VAL A 13 -12.82 -5.88 5.72
C VAL A 13 -13.23 -6.40 4.34
N MET A 14 -12.91 -7.65 4.01
CA MET A 14 -13.25 -8.28 2.73
C MET A 14 -14.74 -8.58 2.59
N ASP A 15 -15.39 -9.07 3.65
CA ASP A 15 -16.80 -9.49 3.60
C ASP A 15 -17.79 -8.34 3.26
N HIS A 16 -17.38 -7.08 3.42
CA HIS A 16 -18.25 -5.92 3.19
C HIS A 16 -18.23 -5.40 1.74
N HIS A 17 -17.26 -5.83 0.90
CA HIS A 17 -17.04 -5.27 -0.44
C HIS A 17 -16.56 -6.29 -1.49
N PRO A 18 -17.45 -7.20 -1.96
CA PRO A 18 -17.05 -8.40 -2.72
C PRO A 18 -16.39 -8.15 -4.08
N ASP A 19 -16.60 -6.97 -4.69
CA ASP A 19 -16.19 -6.71 -6.07
C ASP A 19 -14.98 -5.76 -6.20
N HIS A 20 -14.57 -5.08 -5.13
CA HIS A 20 -13.53 -4.04 -5.17
C HIS A 20 -12.70 -4.03 -3.87
N TYR A 21 -11.82 -5.02 -3.70
CA TYR A 21 -10.93 -5.10 -2.55
C TYR A 21 -9.79 -4.09 -2.66
N ARG A 22 -10.04 -2.87 -2.15
CA ARG A 22 -9.03 -1.83 -2.00
C ARG A 22 -8.78 -1.54 -0.53
N PHE A 23 -7.54 -1.74 -0.10
CA PHE A 23 -7.12 -1.37 1.25
C PHE A 23 -6.41 -0.05 1.23
N TYR A 24 -6.94 0.90 2.00
CA TYR A 24 -6.32 2.20 2.21
C TYR A 24 -5.72 2.26 3.59
N PHE A 25 -4.43 2.61 3.67
CA PHE A 25 -3.79 2.86 4.97
C PHE A 25 -2.61 3.81 4.83
N PRO A 26 -2.30 4.60 5.87
CA PRO A 26 -1.13 5.44 5.89
C PRO A 26 0.13 4.60 6.13
N PHE A 27 1.23 4.99 5.49
CA PHE A 27 2.55 4.39 5.70
C PHE A 27 3.58 5.47 5.97
N ASN A 28 4.32 5.32 7.08
CA ASN A 28 5.36 6.26 7.44
C ASN A 28 6.71 5.82 6.89
N LEU A 29 7.18 6.54 5.87
CA LEU A 29 8.51 6.38 5.29
C LEU A 29 9.56 6.92 6.27
N ASP A 30 10.32 5.98 6.83
CA ASP A 30 11.48 6.24 7.69
C ASP A 30 11.14 7.13 8.91
N LYS A 31 9.89 7.06 9.39
CA LYS A 31 9.36 7.86 10.51
C LYS A 31 9.36 9.38 10.25
N LYS A 32 9.48 9.81 8.99
CA LYS A 32 9.65 11.23 8.61
C LYS A 32 8.59 11.73 7.63
N HIS A 33 8.15 10.88 6.72
CA HIS A 33 7.25 11.28 5.64
C HIS A 33 6.11 10.29 5.53
N TRP A 34 4.89 10.79 5.60
CA TRP A 34 3.70 9.97 5.53
C TRP A 34 3.19 9.93 4.09
N VAL A 35 2.87 8.72 3.61
CA VAL A 35 2.21 8.49 2.32
C VAL A 35 0.95 7.68 2.51
N GLY A 36 -0.01 7.84 1.61
CA GLY A 36 -1.18 6.97 1.53
C GLY A 36 -0.86 5.77 0.66
N LEU A 37 -1.29 4.58 1.05
CA LEU A 37 -1.24 3.38 0.20
C LEU A 37 -2.65 2.96 -0.16
N CYS A 38 -2.85 2.55 -1.42
CA CYS A 38 -4.01 1.81 -1.89
C CYS A 38 -3.54 0.46 -2.44
N VAL A 39 -3.91 -0.63 -1.78
CA VAL A 39 -3.63 -1.99 -2.23
C VAL A 39 -4.86 -2.49 -2.98
N ASP A 40 -4.77 -2.56 -4.31
CA ASP A 40 -5.82 -3.07 -5.19
C ASP A 40 -5.55 -4.56 -5.50
N ALA A 41 -6.34 -5.44 -4.88
CA ALA A 41 -6.18 -6.88 -5.03
C ALA A 41 -6.52 -7.37 -6.45
N SER A 42 -7.43 -6.67 -7.13
CA SER A 42 -7.92 -7.06 -8.46
C SER A 42 -6.85 -6.83 -9.52
N SER A 43 -6.11 -5.74 -9.43
CA SER A 43 -5.01 -5.42 -10.36
C SER A 43 -3.63 -5.86 -9.89
N LEU A 44 -3.48 -6.32 -8.64
CA LEU A 44 -2.19 -6.57 -7.99
C LEU A 44 -1.27 -5.34 -8.00
N ILE A 45 -1.84 -4.16 -7.76
CA ILE A 45 -1.12 -2.89 -7.71
C ILE A 45 -1.23 -2.27 -6.32
N ILE A 46 -0.11 -1.75 -5.83
CA ILE A 46 -0.04 -0.84 -4.69
C ILE A 46 0.20 0.57 -5.23
N THR A 47 -0.83 1.41 -5.17
CA THR A 47 -0.72 2.82 -5.52
C THR A 47 -0.26 3.63 -4.30
N VAL A 48 0.81 4.40 -4.47
CA VAL A 48 1.37 5.30 -3.47
C VAL A 48 0.91 6.73 -3.74
N PHE A 49 0.20 7.32 -2.79
CA PHE A 49 -0.15 8.74 -2.78
C PHE A 49 0.92 9.52 -2.02
N ASP A 50 1.78 10.20 -2.76
CA ASP A 50 2.95 10.92 -2.24
C ASP A 50 2.94 12.37 -2.73
N CYS A 51 2.76 13.32 -1.82
CA CYS A 51 2.80 14.76 -2.13
C CYS A 51 4.23 15.34 -2.19
N ASN A 52 5.26 14.58 -1.79
CA ASN A 52 6.66 15.00 -1.71
C ASN A 52 7.58 14.12 -2.58
N THR A 53 7.21 13.94 -3.85
CA THR A 53 7.88 13.00 -4.78
C THR A 53 9.36 13.28 -5.02
N SER A 54 9.82 14.52 -4.76
CA SER A 54 11.23 14.93 -4.84
C SER A 54 12.11 14.32 -3.75
N LEU A 55 11.55 13.91 -2.60
CA LEU A 55 12.31 13.37 -1.47
C LEU A 55 12.79 11.95 -1.70
N ARG A 56 12.17 11.20 -2.63
CA ARG A 56 12.45 9.78 -2.82
C ARG A 56 12.24 9.36 -4.28
N SER A 57 13.24 8.68 -4.85
CA SER A 57 13.12 8.06 -6.16
C SER A 57 12.12 6.90 -6.16
N GLU A 58 11.61 6.55 -7.35
CA GLU A 58 10.74 5.38 -7.53
C GLU A 58 11.41 4.08 -7.04
N ALA A 59 12.69 3.87 -7.37
CA ALA A 59 13.42 2.68 -6.94
C ALA A 59 13.52 2.57 -5.40
N SER A 60 13.76 3.69 -4.72
CA SER A 60 13.81 3.73 -3.26
C SER A 60 12.42 3.53 -2.63
N MET A 61 11.36 3.97 -3.29
CA MET A 61 9.98 3.70 -2.87
C MET A 61 9.66 2.21 -2.99
N CYS A 62 9.94 1.60 -4.15
CA CYS A 62 9.72 0.16 -4.38
C CYS A 62 10.51 -0.70 -3.39
N SER A 63 11.78 -0.36 -3.13
CA SER A 63 12.61 -1.05 -2.13
C SER A 63 11.99 -0.99 -0.73
N LYS A 64 11.45 0.17 -0.34
CA LYS A 64 10.85 0.36 0.98
C LYS A 64 9.53 -0.41 1.16
N LEU A 65 8.74 -0.50 0.10
CA LEU A 65 7.45 -1.19 0.08
C LEU A 65 7.54 -2.68 -0.28
N LYS A 66 8.74 -3.18 -0.63
CA LYS A 66 8.96 -4.59 -0.99
C LYS A 66 8.38 -5.59 0.02
N PRO A 67 8.57 -5.45 1.34
CA PRO A 67 7.97 -6.39 2.30
C PRO A 67 6.44 -6.42 2.20
N ILE A 68 5.81 -5.27 1.93
CA ILE A 68 4.37 -5.16 1.81
C ILE A 68 3.91 -5.79 0.49
N SER A 69 4.57 -5.48 -0.63
CA SER A 69 4.20 -6.02 -1.94
C SER A 69 4.38 -7.53 -2.04
N GLU A 70 5.39 -8.09 -1.36
CA GLU A 70 5.60 -9.53 -1.26
C GLU A 70 4.56 -10.21 -0.36
N MET A 71 4.13 -9.55 0.71
CA MET A 71 3.27 -10.14 1.74
C MET A 71 1.81 -10.29 1.31
N PHE A 72 1.23 -9.24 0.70
CA PHE A 72 -0.21 -9.16 0.46
C PHE A 72 -0.81 -10.31 -0.37
N PRO A 73 -0.20 -10.77 -1.48
CA PRO A 73 -0.73 -11.91 -2.25
C PRO A 73 -0.88 -13.19 -1.41
N TYR A 74 0.03 -13.43 -0.47
CA TYR A 74 -0.06 -14.57 0.43
C TYR A 74 -1.12 -14.35 1.51
N LEU A 75 -1.28 -13.12 2.01
CA LEU A 75 -2.31 -12.78 2.99
C LEU A 75 -3.71 -13.00 2.40
N MET A 76 -3.95 -12.45 1.21
CA MET A 76 -5.19 -12.62 0.46
C MET A 76 -5.49 -14.10 0.18
N LYS A 77 -4.49 -14.88 -0.27
CA LYS A 77 -4.67 -16.32 -0.47
C LYS A 77 -5.03 -17.06 0.81
N GLN A 78 -4.40 -16.70 1.94
CA GLN A 78 -4.66 -17.34 3.22
C GLN A 78 -6.07 -17.01 3.76
N ASP A 79 -6.59 -15.84 3.43
CA ASP A 79 -7.94 -15.38 3.78
C ASP A 79 -9.05 -15.98 2.91
N GLY A 80 -8.70 -16.69 1.84
CA GLY A 80 -9.66 -17.38 0.97
C GLY A 80 -10.00 -16.63 -0.32
N LEU A 81 -9.35 -15.49 -0.61
CA LEU A 81 -9.43 -14.87 -1.93
C LEU A 81 -8.90 -15.84 -3.00
N ARG A 82 -9.59 -15.90 -4.14
CA ARG A 82 -9.27 -16.79 -5.27
C ARG A 82 -8.04 -16.29 -6.05
N ILE A 83 -6.87 -16.38 -5.43
CA ILE A 83 -5.58 -16.05 -6.03
C ILE A 83 -4.93 -17.32 -6.60
N SER A 84 -4.64 -17.31 -7.90
CA SER A 84 -3.93 -18.40 -8.56
C SER A 84 -2.45 -18.44 -8.16
N LYS A 85 -1.77 -19.58 -8.33
CA LYS A 85 -0.34 -19.70 -8.00
C LYS A 85 0.54 -18.71 -8.78
N SER A 86 0.19 -18.38 -10.01
CA SER A 86 0.91 -17.40 -10.84
C SER A 86 0.75 -15.97 -10.35
N GLN A 87 -0.27 -15.70 -9.52
CA GLN A 87 -0.51 -14.39 -8.89
C GLN A 87 0.17 -14.25 -7.52
N LEU A 88 0.87 -15.28 -7.03
CA LEU A 88 1.69 -15.22 -5.81
C LEU A 88 3.07 -14.62 -6.10
N ILE A 89 3.07 -13.43 -6.70
CA ILE A 89 4.25 -12.64 -7.03
C ILE A 89 4.12 -11.28 -6.36
N PRO A 90 5.23 -10.56 -6.11
CA PRO A 90 5.16 -9.24 -5.50
C PRO A 90 4.23 -8.33 -6.30
N MET A 91 3.32 -7.63 -5.60
CA MET A 91 2.47 -6.62 -6.22
C MET A 91 3.30 -5.49 -6.85
N VAL A 92 2.81 -4.93 -7.96
CA VAL A 92 3.47 -3.80 -8.60
C VAL A 92 3.27 -2.55 -7.73
N VAL A 93 4.35 -1.81 -7.48
CA VAL A 93 4.28 -0.54 -6.73
C VAL A 93 4.35 0.61 -7.72
N GLU A 94 3.34 1.49 -7.69
CA GLU A 94 3.26 2.65 -8.56
C GLU A 94 2.95 3.91 -7.76
N ARG A 95 3.56 5.04 -8.12
CA ARG A 95 3.23 6.32 -7.53
C ARG A 95 2.15 7.05 -8.35
N ALA A 96 1.13 7.54 -7.67
CA ALA A 96 0.06 8.30 -8.30
C ALA A 96 0.61 9.61 -8.89
N LYS A 97 0.33 9.86 -10.18
CA LYS A 97 0.81 11.05 -10.91
C LYS A 97 -0.03 12.31 -10.67
N THR A 98 -1.23 12.15 -10.13
CA THR A 98 -2.24 13.20 -9.99
C THR A 98 -2.29 13.83 -8.60
N VAL A 99 -1.42 13.40 -7.67
CA VAL A 99 -1.38 13.96 -6.31
C VAL A 99 -0.81 15.38 -6.35
N PRO A 100 -1.52 16.39 -5.80
CA PRO A 100 -0.98 17.73 -5.65
C PRO A 100 0.33 17.71 -4.85
N ARG A 101 1.36 18.38 -5.38
CA ARG A 101 2.67 18.43 -4.73
C ARG A 101 2.67 19.48 -3.62
N ASN A 102 3.29 19.16 -2.49
CA ASN A 102 3.57 20.15 -1.47
C ASN A 102 4.78 20.98 -1.92
N ILE A 103 4.54 22.24 -2.26
CA ILE A 103 5.57 23.16 -2.78
C ILE A 103 6.34 23.83 -1.61
N ILE A 104 5.90 23.64 -0.37
CA ILE A 104 6.38 24.41 0.80
C ILE A 104 7.57 23.76 1.51
N SER A 105 7.85 22.45 1.34
CA SER A 105 8.87 21.76 2.15
C SER A 105 10.29 21.85 1.57
N ALA A 106 10.90 23.05 1.61
CA ALA A 106 12.35 23.18 1.81
C ALA A 106 12.73 23.09 3.32
N TYR A 107 11.74 23.01 4.21
CA TYR A 107 11.88 22.86 5.66
C TYR A 107 10.89 21.84 6.23
N PRO A 108 11.20 21.19 7.36
CA PRO A 108 10.42 20.08 7.88
C PRO A 108 9.15 20.60 8.56
N THR A 109 8.05 20.69 7.82
CA THR A 109 6.74 20.87 8.42
C THR A 109 6.20 19.49 8.82
N GLU A 110 6.14 19.26 10.13
CA GLU A 110 5.27 18.26 10.72
C GLU A 110 3.82 18.54 10.30
N LEU A 111 3.11 17.46 9.95
CA LEU A 111 1.65 17.32 9.99
C LEU A 111 0.83 18.29 9.14
N ILE A 112 0.37 17.83 7.96
CA ILE A 112 -1.03 18.06 7.55
C ILE A 112 -1.52 16.80 6.81
N TRP A 113 -2.29 15.98 7.51
CA TRP A 113 -3.32 15.14 6.89
C TRP A 113 -4.63 15.91 7.08
N VAL A 114 -5.28 16.30 5.97
CA VAL A 114 -6.68 16.76 6.00
C VAL A 114 -7.58 15.53 6.08
#